data_AF-A0A959USW6-F1
#
_entry.id   AF-A0A959USW6-F1
#
_cell.length_a   1.000
_cell.length_b   1.000
_cell.length_c   1.000
_cell.angle_alpha   90.00
_cell.angle_beta   90.00
_cell.angle_gamma   90.00
#
_symmetry.space_group_name_H-M   'P 1'
#
loop_
_entity.id
_entity.type
_entity.pdbx_description
1 polymer ?
#
loop_
_entity_poly.entity_id
_entity_poly.type
_entity_poly.pdbx_seq_one_letter_code
_entity_poly.pdbx_strand_id
1 'polypeptide(L)'
;MAEELPELVLISDLNLDNLSNILRSREDLPWRVRTAPLDAVVQALSGSGHGSSTALVWTRPERVSLHFQRAFRYERVNKSDVLLEVDRFIDMLLDAAGRWQRILVPLWQVPADAHGGLQELRDGTGYHALLLSMNARLCERLS
;
A
#
# COMPACT_ATOMS: atom_id res chain seq x y z
N MET A 1 30.69 19.65 -5.15
CA MET A 1 29.83 19.08 -4.09
C MET A 1 29.23 17.81 -4.67
N ALA A 2 29.45 16.65 -4.07
CA ALA A 2 28.77 15.44 -4.53
C ALA A 2 27.28 15.61 -4.23
N GLU A 3 26.43 15.53 -5.26
CA GLU A 3 24.98 15.62 -5.10
C GLU A 3 24.52 14.35 -4.38
N GLU A 4 24.01 14.49 -3.16
CA GLU A 4 23.51 13.34 -2.39
C GLU A 4 22.30 12.76 -3.12
N LEU A 5 22.33 11.45 -3.41
CA LEU A 5 21.21 10.75 -4.02
C LEU A 5 19.92 10.93 -3.17
N PRO A 6 18.75 11.14 -3.81
CA PRO A 6 17.47 11.18 -3.11
C PRO A 6 17.16 9.84 -2.42
N GLU A 7 16.35 9.87 -1.37
CA GLU A 7 16.00 8.65 -0.63
C GLU A 7 14.74 7.98 -1.18
N LEU A 8 14.74 6.65 -1.20
CA LEU A 8 13.55 5.81 -1.32
C LEU A 8 13.31 5.13 0.03
N VAL A 9 12.20 5.48 0.69
CA VAL A 9 11.81 4.92 1.98
C VAL A 9 10.71 3.87 1.77
N LEU A 10 11.01 2.62 2.08
CA LEU A 10 10.06 1.51 2.04
C LEU A 10 9.25 1.51 3.34
N ILE A 11 7.94 1.71 3.26
CA ILE A 11 7.00 1.79 4.38
C ILE A 11 5.97 0.69 4.20
N SER A 12 5.83 -0.21 5.19
CA SER A 12 5.03 -1.40 4.96
C SER A 12 4.53 -2.10 6.23
N ASP A 13 3.45 -2.85 6.06
CA ASP A 13 2.97 -3.86 7.01
C ASP A 13 3.43 -5.29 6.66
N LEU A 14 4.26 -5.46 5.63
CA LEU A 14 4.91 -6.73 5.27
C LEU A 14 6.42 -6.61 5.40
N ASN A 15 7.10 -7.75 5.56
CA ASN A 15 8.56 -7.78 5.57
C ASN A 15 9.07 -7.48 4.15
N LEU A 16 9.77 -6.34 4.00
CA LEU A 16 10.39 -5.89 2.75
C LEU A 16 11.92 -6.02 2.76
N ASP A 17 12.52 -6.80 3.67
CA ASP A 17 13.98 -6.95 3.78
C ASP A 17 14.60 -7.50 2.49
N ASN A 18 13.98 -8.54 1.91
CA ASN A 18 14.45 -9.11 0.66
C ASN A 18 14.40 -8.10 -0.50
N LEU A 19 13.27 -7.40 -0.65
CA LEU A 19 13.13 -6.33 -1.65
C LEU A 19 14.16 -5.23 -1.40
N SER A 20 14.33 -4.80 -0.16
CA SER A 20 15.30 -3.78 0.22
C SER A 20 16.73 -4.19 -0.14
N ASN A 21 17.10 -5.45 0.07
CA ASN A 21 18.44 -5.94 -0.26
C ASN A 21 18.65 -6.00 -1.77
N ILE A 22 17.66 -6.47 -2.53
CA ILE A 22 17.69 -6.48 -4.00
C ILE A 22 17.86 -5.06 -4.53
N LEU A 23 17.07 -4.09 -4.04
CA LEU A 23 17.19 -2.71 -4.49
C LEU A 23 18.54 -2.09 -4.10
N ARG A 24 19.04 -2.34 -2.88
CA ARG A 24 20.37 -1.85 -2.46
C ARG A 24 21.53 -2.42 -3.27
N SER A 25 21.39 -3.64 -3.81
CA SER A 25 22.43 -4.24 -4.66
C SER A 25 22.49 -3.69 -6.08
N ARG A 26 21.55 -2.84 -6.48
CA ARG A 26 21.50 -2.25 -7.83
C ARG A 26 22.28 -0.94 -7.88
N GLU A 27 23.32 -0.91 -8.70
CA GLU A 27 24.12 0.30 -8.94
C GLU A 27 23.42 1.32 -9.85
N ASP A 28 22.41 0.89 -10.61
CA ASP A 28 21.70 1.71 -11.61
C ASP A 28 20.47 2.43 -11.04
N LEU A 29 20.19 2.29 -9.75
CA LEU A 29 19.07 2.99 -9.11
C LEU A 29 19.45 4.42 -8.71
N PRO A 30 18.59 5.41 -9.00
CA PRO A 30 18.84 6.81 -8.64
C PRO A 30 18.53 7.12 -7.17
N TRP A 31 18.37 6.11 -6.30
CA TRP A 31 17.93 6.29 -4.92
C TRP A 31 18.80 5.56 -3.90
N ARG A 32 18.95 6.18 -2.73
CA ARG A 32 19.40 5.49 -1.52
C ARG A 32 18.19 4.82 -0.84
N VAL A 33 18.25 3.50 -0.66
CA VAL A 33 17.09 2.73 -0.16
C VAL A 33 17.15 2.48 1.34
N ARG A 34 16.13 2.92 2.06
CA ARG A 34 15.92 2.69 3.49
C ARG A 34 14.58 2.01 3.74
N THR A 35 14.50 1.19 4.78
CA THR A 35 13.26 0.54 5.23
C THR A 35 12.83 1.17 6.55
N ALA A 36 11.56 1.57 6.66
CA ALA A 36 10.95 1.98 7.91
C ALA A 36 10.67 0.75 8.80
N PRO A 37 10.45 0.94 10.11
CA PRO A 37 10.03 -0.17 10.99
C PRO A 37 8.76 -0.85 10.47
N LEU A 38 8.71 -2.17 10.60
CA LEU A 38 7.55 -2.98 10.22
C LEU A 38 6.29 -2.55 11.00
N ASP A 39 5.14 -2.58 10.34
CA ASP A 39 3.82 -2.25 10.92
C ASP A 39 3.70 -0.81 11.45
N ALA A 40 4.63 0.09 11.06
CA ALA A 40 4.65 1.49 11.47
C ALA A 40 4.20 2.45 10.35
N VAL A 41 3.25 2.05 9.50
CA VAL A 41 2.85 2.79 8.29
C VAL A 41 2.45 4.23 8.60
N VAL A 42 1.56 4.43 9.57
CA VAL A 42 1.06 5.77 9.95
C VAL A 42 2.17 6.63 10.53
N GLN A 43 2.99 6.05 11.41
CA GLN A 43 4.08 6.74 12.09
C GLN A 43 5.19 7.13 11.11
N ALA A 44 5.56 6.21 10.21
CA ALA A 44 6.56 6.46 9.17
C ALA A 44 6.08 7.53 8.18
N LEU A 45 4.80 7.47 7.78
CA LEU A 45 4.20 8.49 6.93
C LEU A 45 4.11 9.85 7.62
N SER A 46 3.92 9.90 8.95
CA SER A 46 3.88 11.12 9.77
C SER A 46 5.26 11.67 10.10
N GLY A 47 6.29 10.83 10.07
CA GLY A 47 7.68 11.23 10.22
C GLY A 47 8.14 12.17 9.12
N SER A 48 9.28 12.80 9.34
CA SER A 48 9.89 13.70 8.35
C SER A 48 10.49 12.89 7.21
N GLY A 49 9.74 12.73 6.12
CA GLY A 49 10.36 12.68 4.81
C GLY A 49 11.21 13.95 4.67
N HIS A 50 12.52 13.81 4.50
CA HIS A 50 13.31 14.96 4.05
C HIS A 50 12.77 15.31 2.68
N GLY A 51 12.49 16.58 2.34
CA GLY A 51 11.68 16.96 1.15
C GLY A 51 12.11 16.38 -0.21
N SER A 52 13.29 15.77 -0.30
CA SER A 52 13.81 14.98 -1.43
C SER A 52 13.54 13.46 -1.34
N SER A 53 12.73 13.00 -0.39
CA SER A 53 12.48 11.57 -0.14
C SER A 53 11.22 11.11 -0.88
N THR A 54 11.32 9.97 -1.55
CA THR A 54 10.18 9.24 -2.10
C THR A 54 9.79 8.12 -1.14
N ALA A 55 8.50 7.97 -0.85
CA ALA A 55 7.98 6.84 -0.10
C ALA A 55 7.44 5.76 -1.05
N LEU A 56 7.74 4.49 -0.79
CA LEU A 56 6.97 3.36 -1.30
C LEU A 56 6.12 2.82 -0.15
N VAL A 57 4.80 3.03 -0.21
CA VAL A 57 3.86 2.56 0.81
C VAL A 57 3.20 1.28 0.31
N TRP A 58 3.64 0.14 0.84
CA TRP A 58 3.11 -1.15 0.45
C TRP A 58 2.39 -1.78 1.65
N THR A 59 1.06 -1.83 1.58
CA THR A 59 0.23 -2.43 2.61
C THR A 59 -0.48 -3.68 2.09
N ARG A 60 -0.99 -4.49 2.99
CA ARG A 60 -1.94 -5.56 2.72
C ARG A 60 -3.37 -5.01 2.72
N PRO A 61 -4.26 -5.45 1.82
CA PRO A 61 -5.64 -4.95 1.78
C PRO A 61 -6.40 -5.25 3.08
N GLU A 62 -6.10 -6.36 3.77
CA GLU A 62 -6.70 -6.73 5.06
C GLU A 62 -6.22 -5.88 6.24
N ARG A 63 -5.14 -5.11 6.07
CA ARG A 63 -4.66 -4.13 7.06
C ARG A 63 -5.26 -2.76 6.84
N VAL A 64 -5.63 -2.45 5.60
CA VAL A 64 -6.28 -1.20 5.20
C VAL A 64 -7.78 -1.23 5.51
N SER A 65 -8.43 -2.36 5.27
CA SER A 65 -9.87 -2.51 5.47
C SER A 65 -10.20 -3.72 6.35
N LEU A 66 -10.80 -3.46 7.52
CA LEU A 66 -11.32 -4.51 8.40
C LEU A 66 -12.49 -5.24 7.73
N HIS A 67 -13.31 -4.53 6.95
CA HIS A 67 -14.39 -5.15 6.18
C HIS A 67 -13.83 -6.07 5.08
N PHE A 68 -12.73 -5.70 4.42
CA PHE A 68 -12.05 -6.60 3.50
C PHE A 68 -11.48 -7.83 4.22
N GLN A 69 -10.87 -7.65 5.40
CA GLN A 69 -10.41 -8.78 6.21
C GLN A 69 -11.53 -9.78 6.54
N ARG A 70 -12.74 -9.29 6.84
CA ARG A 70 -13.92 -10.11 7.08
C ARG A 70 -14.40 -10.81 5.81
N ALA A 71 -14.42 -10.10 4.68
CA ALA A 71 -14.74 -10.70 3.38
C ALA A 71 -13.75 -11.80 2.98
N PHE A 72 -12.48 -11.65 3.31
CA PHE A 72 -11.44 -12.66 3.10
C PHE A 72 -11.71 -13.94 3.93
N ARG A 73 -12.49 -13.83 5.01
CA ARG A 73 -13.00 -14.95 5.81
C ARG A 73 -14.39 -15.42 5.38
N TYR A 74 -14.83 -15.03 4.18
CA TYR A 74 -16.14 -15.36 3.60
C TYR A 74 -17.34 -14.81 4.38
N GLU A 75 -17.14 -13.78 5.21
CA GLU A 75 -18.25 -13.05 5.82
C GLU A 75 -18.92 -12.10 4.81
N ARG A 76 -20.23 -11.89 4.99
CA ARG A 76 -20.94 -10.85 4.21
C ARG A 76 -20.56 -9.47 4.74
N VAL A 77 -20.16 -8.60 3.82
CA VAL A 77 -19.86 -7.20 4.11
C VAL A 77 -20.48 -6.29 3.06
N ASN A 78 -20.71 -5.03 3.40
CA ASN A 78 -21.13 -4.04 2.44
C ASN A 78 -19.91 -3.45 1.72
N LYS A 79 -19.94 -3.43 0.39
CA LYS A 79 -18.88 -2.83 -0.44
C LYS A 79 -18.64 -1.36 -0.10
N SER A 80 -19.67 -0.60 0.26
CA SER A 80 -19.51 0.82 0.63
C SER A 80 -18.62 1.00 1.87
N ASP A 81 -18.71 0.08 2.83
CA ASP A 81 -17.93 0.16 4.07
C ASP A 81 -16.45 -0.13 3.81
N VAL A 82 -16.17 -1.09 2.93
CA VAL A 82 -14.81 -1.38 2.43
C VAL A 82 -14.22 -0.14 1.74
N LEU A 83 -14.98 0.49 0.83
CA LEU A 83 -14.50 1.66 0.09
C LEU A 83 -14.30 2.89 0.99
N LEU A 84 -15.12 3.05 2.03
CA LEU A 84 -14.94 4.12 3.01
C LEU A 84 -13.64 3.96 3.82
N GLU A 85 -13.26 2.71 4.15
CA GLU A 85 -11.98 2.43 4.82
C GLU A 85 -10.79 2.70 3.89
N VAL A 86 -10.92 2.34 2.60
CA VAL A 86 -9.93 2.69 1.57
C VAL A 86 -9.80 4.21 1.42
N ASP A 87 -10.92 4.95 1.42
CA ASP A 87 -10.90 6.41 1.32
C ASP A 87 -10.14 7.04 2.50
N ARG A 88 -10.33 6.54 3.73
CA ARG A 88 -9.56 7.02 4.90
C ARG A 88 -8.06 6.76 4.75
N PHE A 89 -7.69 5.61 4.20
CA PHE A 89 -6.28 5.31 3.91
C PHE A 89 -5.71 6.25 2.84
N ILE A 90 -6.47 6.52 1.78
CA ILE A 90 -6.08 7.47 0.73
C ILE A 90 -5.94 8.88 1.30
N ASP A 91 -6.88 9.33 2.14
CA ASP A 91 -6.82 10.66 2.76
C ASP A 91 -5.57 10.81 3.63
N MET A 92 -5.19 9.77 4.39
CA MET A 92 -3.93 9.75 5.12
C MET A 92 -2.69 9.89 4.21
N LEU A 93 -2.70 9.26 3.02
CA LEU A 93 -1.60 9.40 2.05
C LEU A 93 -1.54 10.82 1.48
N LEU A 94 -2.70 11.41 1.16
CA LEU A 94 -2.80 12.77 0.64
C LEU A 94 -2.34 13.80 1.68
N ASP A 95 -2.73 13.63 2.94
CA ASP A 95 -2.26 14.48 4.05
C ASP A 95 -0.74 14.37 4.27
N ALA A 96 -0.14 13.24 3.91
CA ALA A 96 1.30 13.05 3.93
C ALA A 96 2.01 13.65 2.71
N ALA A 97 1.34 13.82 1.57
CA ALA A 97 1.96 14.17 0.29
C ALA A 97 2.82 15.45 0.35
N GLY A 98 2.44 16.45 1.14
CA GLY A 98 3.22 17.69 1.30
C GLY A 98 4.60 17.52 1.96
N ARG A 99 4.90 16.34 2.52
CA ARG A 99 6.15 16.04 3.24
C ARG A 99 7.07 15.08 2.47
N TRP A 100 6.60 14.57 1.33
CA TRP A 100 7.32 13.63 0.49
C TRP A 100 7.45 14.19 -0.93
N GLN A 101 8.56 13.90 -1.60
CA GLN A 101 8.70 14.26 -3.01
C GLN A 101 7.64 13.51 -3.85
N ARG A 102 7.46 12.22 -3.56
CA ARG A 102 6.46 11.34 -4.17
C ARG A 102 6.06 10.25 -3.18
N ILE A 103 4.83 9.77 -3.30
CA ILE A 103 4.35 8.57 -2.60
C ILE A 103 3.92 7.57 -3.68
N LEU A 104 4.58 6.42 -3.70
CA LEU A 104 4.30 5.31 -4.59
C LEU A 104 3.48 4.27 -3.82
N VAL A 105 2.36 3.85 -4.39
CA VAL A 105 1.46 2.87 -3.77
C VAL A 105 1.23 1.73 -4.76
N PRO A 106 1.78 0.53 -4.50
CA PRO A 106 1.47 -0.65 -5.29
C PRO A 106 -0.01 -1.01 -5.16
N LEU A 107 -0.60 -1.54 -6.23
CA LEU A 107 -1.93 -2.13 -6.16
C LEU A 107 -1.91 -3.37 -5.26
N TRP A 108 -3.00 -3.56 -4.52
CA TRP A 108 -3.15 -4.72 -3.67
C TRP A 108 -3.34 -5.99 -4.49
N GLN A 109 -2.71 -7.06 -4.02
CA GLN A 109 -2.82 -8.40 -4.58
C GLN A 109 -3.23 -9.35 -3.46
N VAL A 110 -3.95 -10.40 -3.83
CA VAL A 110 -4.19 -11.55 -2.94
C VAL A 110 -3.19 -12.66 -3.25
N PRO A 111 -2.84 -13.50 -2.27
CA PRO A 111 -1.97 -14.65 -2.49
C PRO A 111 -2.47 -15.54 -3.64
N ALA A 112 -1.55 -16.12 -4.41
CA ALA A 112 -1.90 -16.93 -5.59
C ALA A 112 -2.68 -18.20 -5.23
N ASP A 113 -2.59 -18.66 -3.99
CA ASP A 113 -3.31 -19.81 -3.43
C ASP A 113 -4.65 -19.42 -2.78
N ALA A 114 -4.99 -18.13 -2.72
CA ALA A 114 -6.30 -17.67 -2.31
C ALA A 114 -7.30 -17.95 -3.45
N HIS A 115 -8.05 -19.05 -3.31
CA HIS A 115 -9.12 -19.44 -4.22
C HIS A 115 -10.47 -19.44 -3.48
N GLY A 116 -11.37 -18.55 -3.87
CA GLY A 116 -12.81 -18.55 -3.53
C GLY A 116 -13.71 -19.26 -4.55
N GLY A 117 -13.15 -19.85 -5.61
CA GLY A 117 -13.87 -20.61 -6.62
C GLY A 117 -14.83 -19.77 -7.47
N LEU A 118 -15.93 -20.38 -7.94
CA LEU A 118 -16.86 -19.80 -8.92
C LEU A 118 -17.56 -18.50 -8.48
N GLN A 119 -17.43 -18.08 -7.22
CA GLN A 119 -18.11 -16.90 -6.66
C GLN A 119 -17.15 -15.75 -6.32
N GLU A 120 -15.87 -15.85 -6.65
CA GLU A 120 -14.83 -14.84 -6.33
C GLU A 120 -15.13 -13.44 -6.88
N LEU A 121 -15.81 -13.38 -8.03
CA LEU A 121 -16.15 -12.12 -8.71
C LEU A 121 -17.61 -11.69 -8.48
N ARG A 122 -18.38 -12.44 -7.68
CA ARG A 122 -19.77 -12.05 -7.38
C ARG A 122 -19.77 -10.82 -6.50
N ASP A 123 -20.50 -9.79 -6.94
CA ASP A 123 -20.64 -8.55 -6.20
C ASP A 123 -21.25 -8.79 -4.80
N GLY A 124 -20.71 -8.12 -3.78
CA GLY A 124 -21.12 -8.23 -2.37
C GLY A 124 -20.71 -9.52 -1.63
N THR A 125 -20.16 -10.54 -2.30
CA THR A 125 -19.71 -11.79 -1.63
C THR A 125 -18.31 -12.25 -2.00
N GLY A 126 -17.84 -11.91 -3.19
CA GLY A 126 -16.52 -12.30 -3.69
C GLY A 126 -15.46 -11.30 -3.27
N TYR A 127 -14.43 -11.75 -2.55
CA TYR A 127 -13.36 -10.86 -2.10
C TYR A 127 -12.49 -10.34 -3.25
N HIS A 128 -12.37 -11.06 -4.38
CA HIS A 128 -11.68 -10.54 -5.57
C HIS A 128 -12.43 -9.36 -6.21
N ALA A 129 -13.76 -9.41 -6.28
CA ALA A 129 -14.55 -8.26 -6.73
C ALA A 129 -14.35 -7.02 -5.82
N LEU A 130 -14.24 -7.25 -4.51
CA LEU A 130 -13.91 -6.19 -3.56
C LEU A 130 -12.49 -5.66 -3.78
N LEU A 131 -11.48 -6.52 -3.92
CA LEU A 131 -10.09 -6.13 -4.16
C LEU A 131 -9.96 -5.28 -5.44
N LEU A 132 -10.62 -5.70 -6.52
CA LEU A 132 -10.66 -4.92 -7.76
C LEU A 132 -11.29 -3.55 -7.55
N SER A 133 -12.37 -3.47 -6.76
CA SER A 133 -13.01 -2.20 -6.42
C SER A 133 -12.10 -1.31 -5.56
N MET A 134 -11.35 -1.88 -4.62
CA MET A 134 -10.38 -1.17 -3.80
C MET A 134 -9.24 -0.60 -4.65
N ASN A 135 -8.68 -1.39 -5.58
CA ASN A 135 -7.63 -0.96 -6.49
C ASN A 135 -8.14 0.11 -7.49
N ALA A 136 -9.36 -0.04 -8.00
CA ALA A 136 -9.98 0.99 -8.83
C ALA A 136 -10.10 2.31 -8.07
N ARG A 137 -10.55 2.26 -6.80
CA ARG A 137 -10.67 3.44 -5.93
C ARG A 137 -9.33 4.12 -5.65
N LEU A 138 -8.26 3.33 -5.44
CA LEU A 138 -6.89 3.87 -5.33
C LEU A 138 -6.51 4.64 -6.60
N CYS A 139 -6.65 4.02 -7.77
CA CYS A 139 -6.31 4.65 -9.05
C CYS A 139 -7.15 5.92 -9.27
N GLU A 140 -8.45 5.88 -9.02
CA GLU A 140 -9.35 7.01 -9.22
C GLU A 140 -8.99 8.25 -8.38
N ARG A 141 -8.48 8.05 -7.15
CA ARG A 141 -8.20 9.16 -6.24
C ARG A 141 -6.74 9.59 -6.17
N LEU A 142 -5.80 8.76 -6.63
CA LEU A 142 -4.36 9.04 -6.59
C LEU A 142 -3.76 9.35 -7.98
N SER A 143 -4.55 9.25 -9.06
CA SER A 143 -4.16 9.70 -10.42
C SER A 143 -4.33 11.21 -10.58
#